data_AF-A0A963V6W4-F1
#
_entry.id   AF-A0A963V6W4-F1
#
_cell.length_a   1.000
_cell.length_b   1.000
_cell.length_c   1.000
_cell.angle_alpha   90.00
_cell.angle_beta   90.00
_cell.angle_gamma   90.00
#
_symmetry.space_group_name_H-M   'P 1'
#
loop_
_entity.id
_entity.type
_entity.pdbx_description
1 polymer ?
#
loop_
_entity_poly.entity_id
_entity_poly.type
_entity_poly.pdbx_seq_one_letter_code
_entity_poly.pdbx_strand_id
1 'polypeptide(L)'
;MPIFRSQGRNIYFAHVPRCGGTSVEDYLRRRAGKPSFLDPRYRARRRVRWTKSSPQHVLAEQLAVLFADGFFDEVFAVVRHPVDRLQSAFYFQREVEKTVDPDCGFADFVERLKEPEFRYARAFDNHFRQQSEIVPKGARIFRFEDGLDPVFDHIDALTGTKLPRGDAPHRLKRRAEREEVPADLRAVIEALFADDMTAFGYGDAVKGASDAGSRVGSSGAALPCDISGPLSFAVQLPVPTPKVQSLWGEYHFGQSLCRALQRAGHKARTQTMAEWDHCEDDAEIDIVLRGKQPYQPRPGRMTLYWLLYAKNPASLGSELAAADHAFIAGKPLLDVLQKSLPPGRASLLLHAFDTEEMPLPAPDQPRSGAVFVGHSRGFKRPIVAQALESDAELKLWGPGWQDTPAAPYQQAARLPSTELGAVYGGAEVVLNDHLVSMRVYGIPNNRIFDALACAAPVISDDIAWLPDDIAAHVHRVRDAEEFRAAYADIRAEPEAIRETRHAFAAEMRDTHSFDHRAAQIVTKARALLQEALAGKE
;
A
#
# COMPACT_ATOMS: atom_id res chain seq x y z
N MET A 1 33.52 1.16 -6.07
CA MET A 1 34.06 2.38 -5.53
C MET A 1 35.03 2.78 -6.59
N PRO A 2 34.72 3.75 -7.45
CA PRO A 2 35.70 4.19 -8.42
C PRO A 2 36.90 4.80 -7.66
N ILE A 3 38.00 4.05 -7.58
CA ILE A 3 39.25 4.52 -6.99
C ILE A 3 40.22 4.78 -8.13
N PHE A 4 40.78 5.98 -8.16
CA PHE A 4 41.73 6.41 -9.18
C PHE A 4 43.06 6.75 -8.53
N ARG A 5 44.15 6.56 -9.27
CA ARG A 5 45.47 6.99 -8.85
C ARG A 5 45.99 8.01 -9.84
N SER A 6 46.29 9.21 -9.37
CA SER A 6 46.84 10.28 -10.20
C SER A 6 47.85 11.09 -9.41
N GLN A 7 48.99 11.42 -10.02
CA GLN A 7 50.06 12.20 -9.38
C GLN A 7 50.49 11.65 -8.00
N GLY A 8 50.51 10.32 -7.84
CA GLY A 8 50.84 9.66 -6.57
C GLY A 8 49.72 9.64 -5.53
N ARG A 9 48.61 10.35 -5.77
CA ARG A 9 47.45 10.45 -4.88
C ARG A 9 46.38 9.42 -5.20
N ASN A 10 45.76 8.87 -4.16
CA ASN A 10 44.59 8.01 -4.22
C ASN A 10 43.33 8.86 -4.12
N ILE A 11 42.56 8.91 -5.21
CA ILE A 11 41.36 9.70 -5.33
C ILE A 11 40.16 8.76 -5.28
N TYR A 12 39.26 8.98 -4.32
CA TYR A 12 38.00 8.25 -4.20
C TYR A 12 36.82 9.12 -4.60
N PHE A 13 36.08 8.66 -5.61
CA PHE A 13 34.79 9.22 -5.97
C PHE A 13 33.67 8.40 -5.31
N ALA A 14 32.99 8.97 -4.31
CA ALA A 14 31.83 8.35 -3.67
C ALA A 14 30.63 8.45 -4.62
N HIS A 15 30.43 7.39 -5.41
CA HIS A 15 29.40 7.35 -6.45
C HIS A 15 28.01 7.13 -5.83
N VAL A 16 27.28 8.23 -5.67
CA VAL A 16 25.86 8.23 -5.34
C VAL A 16 25.02 7.94 -6.58
N PRO A 17 24.19 6.87 -6.60
CA PRO A 17 23.35 6.54 -7.74
C PRO A 17 22.47 7.72 -8.18
N ARG A 18 22.41 7.95 -9.50
CA ARG A 18 21.56 8.95 -10.17
C ARG A 18 21.94 10.43 -9.94
N CYS A 19 23.19 10.69 -9.54
CA CYS A 19 23.77 12.03 -9.40
C CYS A 19 24.82 12.35 -10.50
N GLY A 20 24.66 11.81 -11.71
CA GLY A 20 25.59 12.06 -12.82
C GLY A 20 26.90 11.25 -12.78
N GLY A 21 26.96 10.19 -11.96
CA GLY A 21 28.19 9.43 -11.71
C GLY A 21 28.88 8.89 -12.97
N THR A 22 28.15 8.43 -13.99
CA THR A 22 28.76 7.96 -15.26
C THR A 22 29.57 9.06 -15.95
N SER A 23 29.09 10.30 -15.95
CA SER A 23 29.80 11.43 -16.57
C SER A 23 31.08 11.77 -15.79
N VAL A 24 31.01 11.74 -14.46
CA VAL A 24 32.17 11.96 -13.58
C VAL A 24 33.19 10.83 -13.73
N GLU A 25 32.74 9.57 -13.76
CA GLU A 25 33.59 8.39 -13.97
C GLU A 25 34.29 8.41 -15.32
N ASP A 26 33.58 8.77 -16.40
CA ASP A 26 34.16 8.85 -17.74
C ASP A 26 35.17 10.01 -17.84
N TYR A 27 34.88 11.15 -17.18
CA TYR A 27 35.82 12.26 -17.10
C TYR A 27 37.09 11.84 -16.34
N LEU A 28 36.94 11.31 -15.12
CA LEU A 28 38.05 10.76 -14.33
C LEU A 28 38.83 9.69 -15.10
N ARG A 29 38.16 8.79 -15.83
CA ARG A 29 38.84 7.75 -16.61
C ARG A 29 39.75 8.33 -17.68
N ARG A 30 39.34 9.43 -18.31
CA ARG A 30 40.16 10.16 -19.30
C ARG A 30 41.30 10.95 -18.65
N ARG A 31 41.18 11.34 -17.37
CA ARG A 31 42.19 12.13 -16.63
C ARG A 31 43.21 11.30 -15.86
N ALA A 32 42.71 10.34 -15.09
CA ALA A 32 43.47 9.55 -14.13
C ALA A 32 43.61 8.07 -14.54
N GLY A 33 43.11 7.70 -15.73
CA GLY A 33 43.24 6.35 -16.27
C GLY A 33 42.20 5.37 -15.71
N LYS A 34 42.50 4.07 -15.82
CA LYS A 34 41.55 3.00 -15.49
C LYS A 34 41.27 2.97 -13.97
N PRO A 35 39.99 3.04 -13.52
CA PRO A 35 39.67 2.92 -12.11
C PRO A 35 39.88 1.50 -11.58
N SER A 36 40.25 1.42 -10.31
CA SER A 36 40.09 0.23 -9.48
C SER A 36 38.68 0.19 -8.87
N PHE A 37 38.21 -1.01 -8.52
CA PHE A 37 36.91 -1.24 -7.86
C PHE A 37 35.69 -0.65 -8.61
N LEU A 38 35.65 -0.76 -9.94
CA LEU A 38 34.47 -0.42 -10.74
C LEU A 38 33.98 -1.65 -11.51
N ASP A 39 32.72 -2.05 -11.31
CA ASP A 39 32.08 -3.10 -12.11
C ASP A 39 30.76 -2.60 -12.71
N PRO A 40 30.79 -2.01 -13.93
CA PRO A 40 29.60 -1.49 -14.58
C PRO A 40 28.68 -2.62 -15.08
N ARG A 41 29.15 -3.88 -15.10
CA ARG A 41 28.37 -5.05 -15.53
C ARG A 41 27.97 -5.94 -14.35
N TYR A 42 28.06 -5.44 -13.12
CA TYR A 42 27.80 -6.18 -11.89
C TYR A 42 26.44 -6.93 -11.92
N ARG A 43 25.37 -6.28 -12.42
CA ARG A 43 24.06 -6.93 -12.50
C ARG A 43 24.00 -8.08 -13.51
N ALA A 44 24.72 -7.98 -14.63
CA ALA A 44 24.78 -9.04 -15.64
C ALA A 44 25.51 -10.31 -15.15
N ARG A 45 26.34 -10.20 -14.09
CA ARG A 45 27.20 -11.27 -13.57
C ARG A 45 26.56 -12.11 -12.45
N ARG A 46 25.27 -12.47 -12.59
CA ARG A 46 24.42 -13.09 -11.55
C ARG A 46 25.02 -14.29 -10.79
N ARG A 47 25.84 -15.13 -11.43
CA ARG A 47 26.40 -16.38 -10.83
C ARG A 47 27.77 -16.23 -10.17
N VAL A 48 28.39 -15.05 -10.25
CA VAL A 48 29.77 -14.81 -9.78
C VAL A 48 29.90 -13.52 -8.95
N ARG A 49 28.79 -13.05 -8.36
CA ARG A 49 28.81 -11.85 -7.50
C ARG A 49 29.48 -12.19 -6.17
N TRP A 50 30.48 -11.40 -5.81
CA TRP A 50 31.25 -11.58 -4.57
C TRP A 50 30.78 -10.66 -3.43
N THR A 51 29.89 -9.69 -3.71
CA THR A 51 29.35 -8.70 -2.76
C THR A 51 27.83 -8.58 -2.85
N LYS A 52 27.19 -7.89 -1.89
CA LYS A 52 25.73 -7.60 -1.87
C LYS A 52 25.30 -6.46 -2.80
N SER A 53 26.21 -5.54 -3.13
CA SER A 53 26.03 -4.45 -4.09
C SER A 53 27.23 -4.35 -5.03
N SER A 54 27.07 -3.62 -6.13
CA SER A 54 28.16 -3.26 -7.02
C SER A 54 29.20 -2.45 -6.24
N PRO A 55 30.48 -2.61 -6.55
CA PRO A 55 31.52 -1.89 -5.84
C PRO A 55 31.20 -0.40 -5.77
N GLN A 56 30.75 0.23 -6.87
CA GLN A 56 30.50 1.67 -6.95
C GLN A 56 29.44 2.18 -5.98
N HIS A 57 28.55 1.32 -5.47
CA HIS A 57 27.51 1.70 -4.51
C HIS A 57 27.74 1.11 -3.12
N VAL A 58 29.01 0.95 -2.71
CA VAL A 58 29.34 0.52 -1.34
C VAL A 58 28.91 1.59 -0.32
N LEU A 59 28.62 1.17 0.91
CA LEU A 59 28.32 2.09 2.01
C LEU A 59 29.62 2.60 2.67
N ALA A 60 29.61 3.82 3.19
CA ALA A 60 30.77 4.44 3.83
C ALA A 60 31.31 3.62 5.02
N GLU A 61 30.42 2.98 5.80
CA GLU A 61 30.83 2.10 6.90
C GLU A 61 31.57 0.85 6.40
N GLN A 62 31.15 0.29 5.28
CA GLN A 62 31.81 -0.86 4.66
C GLN A 62 33.16 -0.48 4.05
N LEU A 63 33.26 0.74 3.51
CA LEU A 63 34.52 1.31 3.03
C LEU A 63 35.54 1.41 4.19
N ALA A 64 35.12 1.92 5.36
CA ALA A 64 35.98 2.08 6.53
C ALA A 64 36.52 0.75 7.08
N VAL A 65 35.84 -0.37 6.84
CA VAL A 65 36.33 -1.71 7.18
C VAL A 65 37.43 -2.18 6.22
N LEU A 66 37.38 -1.75 4.96
CA LEU A 66 38.26 -2.26 3.90
C LEU A 66 39.55 -1.44 3.73
N PHE A 67 39.56 -0.18 4.14
CA PHE A 67 40.68 0.73 3.94
C PHE A 67 41.10 1.36 5.27
N ALA A 68 42.41 1.46 5.49
CA ALA A 68 42.96 2.16 6.62
C ALA A 68 42.74 3.68 6.51
N ASP A 69 42.71 4.37 7.65
CA ASP A 69 42.69 5.82 7.70
C ASP A 69 43.87 6.42 6.93
N GLY A 70 43.61 7.49 6.18
CA GLY A 70 44.62 8.15 5.33
C GLY A 70 44.94 7.44 4.02
N PHE A 71 44.30 6.31 3.70
CA PHE A 71 44.51 5.64 2.41
C PHE A 71 44.08 6.51 1.21
N PHE A 72 43.00 7.28 1.37
CA PHE A 72 42.51 8.21 0.35
C PHE A 72 43.01 9.62 0.61
N ASP A 73 43.76 10.17 -0.34
CA ASP A 73 44.26 11.55 -0.28
C ASP A 73 43.17 12.57 -0.63
N GLU A 74 42.17 12.15 -1.41
CA GLU A 74 41.04 12.95 -1.83
C GLU A 74 39.77 12.11 -1.85
N VAL A 75 38.69 12.65 -1.28
CA VAL A 75 37.36 12.05 -1.31
C VAL A 75 36.36 13.10 -1.70
N PHE A 76 35.57 12.83 -2.75
CA PHE A 76 34.48 13.72 -3.15
C PHE A 76 33.26 12.97 -3.66
N ALA A 77 32.12 13.63 -3.64
CA ALA A 77 30.83 13.09 -4.05
C ALA A 77 30.01 14.13 -4.82
N VAL A 78 29.17 13.64 -5.74
CA VAL A 78 28.06 14.45 -6.27
C VAL A 78 26.78 13.97 -5.63
N VAL A 79 26.08 14.85 -4.93
CA VAL A 79 24.80 14.60 -4.28
C VAL A 79 23.68 15.32 -5.03
N ARG A 80 22.43 14.95 -4.76
CA ARG A 80 21.26 15.51 -5.43
C ARG A 80 20.11 15.62 -4.44
N HIS A 81 19.22 16.59 -4.62
CA HIS A 81 18.04 16.74 -3.78
C HIS A 81 17.28 15.40 -3.69
N PRO A 82 16.97 14.89 -2.49
CA PRO A 82 16.45 13.53 -2.31
C PRO A 82 15.23 13.20 -3.17
N VAL A 83 14.27 14.12 -3.28
CA VAL A 83 13.08 14.01 -4.15
C VAL A 83 13.46 13.76 -5.61
N ASP A 84 14.28 14.65 -6.17
CA ASP A 84 14.74 14.57 -7.56
C ASP A 84 15.58 13.32 -7.84
N ARG A 85 16.44 12.95 -6.88
CA ARG A 85 17.25 11.73 -6.95
C ARG A 85 16.35 10.50 -6.95
N LEU A 86 15.38 10.45 -6.04
CA LEU A 86 14.51 9.31 -5.85
C LEU A 86 13.64 9.08 -7.09
N GLN A 87 13.03 10.13 -7.63
CA GLN A 87 12.26 10.06 -8.87
C GLN A 87 13.12 9.52 -10.02
N SER A 88 14.37 9.99 -10.15
CA SER A 88 15.29 9.50 -11.16
C SER A 88 15.71 8.04 -10.95
N ALA A 89 15.87 7.60 -9.70
CA ALA A 89 16.21 6.22 -9.34
C ALA A 89 15.05 5.27 -9.61
N PHE A 90 13.83 5.70 -9.29
CA PHE A 90 12.61 4.93 -9.53
C PHE A 90 12.42 4.60 -11.02
N TYR A 91 12.37 5.62 -11.89
CA TYR A 91 12.17 5.38 -13.34
C TYR A 91 13.33 4.57 -13.93
N PHE A 92 14.57 4.81 -13.50
CA PHE A 92 15.71 3.99 -13.94
C PHE A 92 15.54 2.52 -13.53
N GLN A 93 15.12 2.26 -12.29
CA GLN A 93 14.94 0.90 -11.80
C GLN A 93 13.75 0.18 -12.44
N ARG A 94 12.70 0.92 -12.82
CA ARG A 94 11.52 0.40 -13.52
C ARG A 94 11.79 0.14 -15.00
N GLU A 95 12.33 1.13 -15.72
CA GLU A 95 12.38 1.14 -17.18
C GLU A 95 13.67 0.53 -17.74
N VAL A 96 14.79 0.72 -17.05
CA VAL A 96 16.10 0.25 -17.52
C VAL A 96 16.48 -1.06 -16.84
N GLU A 97 16.48 -1.07 -15.51
CA GLU A 97 16.97 -2.22 -14.73
C GLU A 97 15.90 -3.31 -14.49
N LYS A 98 14.63 -2.98 -14.77
CA LYS A 98 13.45 -3.85 -14.66
C LYS A 98 13.38 -4.57 -13.30
N THR A 99 13.74 -3.87 -12.23
CA THR A 99 13.69 -4.35 -10.83
C THR A 99 12.43 -3.91 -10.10
N VAL A 100 11.78 -2.89 -10.63
CA VAL A 100 10.50 -2.39 -10.15
C VAL A 100 9.45 -2.83 -11.16
N ASP A 101 8.32 -3.28 -10.64
CA ASP A 101 7.16 -3.67 -11.43
C ASP A 101 6.79 -2.51 -12.38
N PRO A 102 6.61 -2.75 -13.69
CA PRO A 102 6.25 -1.71 -14.66
C PRO A 102 4.95 -0.97 -14.30
N ASP A 103 4.04 -1.61 -13.58
CA ASP A 103 2.75 -1.02 -13.15
C ASP A 103 2.83 -0.34 -11.78
N CYS A 104 4.00 -0.36 -11.12
CA CYS A 104 4.22 0.39 -9.90
C CYS A 104 4.26 1.88 -10.24
N GLY A 105 3.35 2.67 -9.66
CA GLY A 105 3.40 4.14 -9.70
C GLY A 105 4.47 4.70 -8.77
N PHE A 106 4.90 5.95 -9.00
CA PHE A 106 5.95 6.58 -8.19
C PHE A 106 5.52 6.76 -6.73
N ALA A 107 4.28 7.22 -6.49
CA ALA A 107 3.73 7.37 -5.14
C ALA A 107 3.65 6.02 -4.39
N ASP A 108 3.09 4.98 -5.02
CA ASP A 108 3.05 3.63 -4.44
C ASP A 108 4.47 3.09 -4.16
N PHE A 109 5.45 3.45 -5.00
CA PHE A 109 6.85 3.08 -4.79
C PHE A 109 7.46 3.77 -3.57
N VAL A 110 7.25 5.09 -3.41
CA VAL A 110 7.72 5.87 -2.26
C VAL A 110 7.16 5.29 -0.96
N GLU A 111 5.88 4.91 -0.95
CA GLU A 111 5.26 4.28 0.21
C GLU A 111 5.95 2.95 0.57
N ARG A 112 6.30 2.13 -0.42
CA ARG A 112 7.06 0.89 -0.18
C ARG A 112 8.48 1.14 0.33
N LEU A 113 9.09 2.27 0.00
CA LEU A 113 10.43 2.61 0.51
C LEU A 113 10.45 2.92 2.01
N LYS A 114 9.29 3.09 2.66
CA LYS A 114 9.20 3.16 4.12
C LYS A 114 9.58 1.83 4.79
N GLU A 115 9.46 0.71 4.07
CA GLU A 115 9.86 -0.62 4.55
C GLU A 115 11.38 -0.80 4.39
N PRO A 116 12.16 -0.95 5.48
CA PRO A 116 13.62 -1.10 5.40
C PRO A 116 14.05 -2.28 4.54
N GLU A 117 13.37 -3.42 4.61
CA GLU A 117 13.68 -4.63 3.85
C GLU A 117 13.56 -4.39 2.34
N PHE A 118 12.55 -3.63 1.93
CA PHE A 118 12.34 -3.26 0.54
C PHE A 118 13.35 -2.21 0.10
N ARG A 119 13.46 -1.11 0.85
CA ARG A 119 14.41 -0.02 0.57
C ARG A 119 15.84 -0.52 0.43
N TYR A 120 16.21 -1.50 1.24
CA TYR A 120 17.55 -2.08 1.31
C TYR A 120 17.71 -3.40 0.54
N ALA A 121 16.72 -3.76 -0.28
CA ALA A 121 16.77 -4.97 -1.08
C ALA A 121 17.98 -4.95 -2.02
N ARG A 122 18.72 -6.07 -2.05
CA ARG A 122 19.90 -6.25 -2.92
C ARG A 122 19.58 -6.06 -4.41
N ALA A 123 18.31 -6.24 -4.79
CA ALA A 123 17.84 -6.04 -6.16
C ALA A 123 18.10 -4.62 -6.67
N PHE A 124 18.05 -3.62 -5.77
CA PHE A 124 18.16 -2.20 -6.09
C PHE A 124 19.58 -1.65 -6.08
N ASP A 125 20.57 -2.48 -5.78
CA ASP A 125 21.98 -2.08 -5.84
C ASP A 125 22.26 -0.75 -5.11
N ASN A 126 21.68 -0.59 -3.91
CA ASN A 126 21.74 0.60 -3.05
C ASN A 126 21.23 1.92 -3.66
N HIS A 127 20.43 1.89 -4.74
CA HIS A 127 19.90 3.11 -5.37
C HIS A 127 18.94 3.92 -4.49
N PHE A 128 18.33 3.30 -3.47
CA PHE A 128 17.37 3.93 -2.55
C PHE A 128 17.90 4.12 -1.13
N ARG A 129 19.19 3.87 -0.91
CA ARG A 129 19.91 4.24 0.32
C ARG A 129 19.97 5.75 0.46
N GLN A 130 20.09 6.24 1.69
CA GLN A 130 20.46 7.62 1.94
C GLN A 130 21.85 7.86 1.32
N GLN A 131 22.03 9.05 0.74
CA GLN A 131 23.31 9.48 0.18
C GLN A 131 24.36 9.60 1.28
N SER A 132 23.95 10.03 2.48
CA SER A 132 24.76 10.07 3.70
C SER A 132 25.27 8.70 4.16
N GLU A 133 24.59 7.60 3.82
CA GLU A 133 25.10 6.24 4.05
C GLU A 133 26.21 5.84 3.06
N ILE A 134 26.30 6.49 1.90
CA ILE A 134 27.27 6.20 0.83
C ILE A 134 28.47 7.13 0.91
N VAL A 135 28.24 8.40 1.25
CA VAL A 135 29.26 9.46 1.23
C VAL A 135 30.02 9.48 2.57
N PRO A 136 31.35 9.25 2.58
CA PRO A 136 32.12 9.33 3.81
C PRO A 136 32.11 10.72 4.44
N LYS A 137 32.17 10.78 5.78
CA LYS A 137 32.35 12.03 6.51
C LYS A 137 33.64 12.72 6.06
N GLY A 138 33.58 14.04 5.82
CA GLY A 138 34.72 14.84 5.35
C GLY A 138 34.93 14.84 3.83
N ALA A 139 34.11 14.11 3.06
CA ALA A 139 34.14 14.20 1.61
C ALA A 139 33.79 15.61 1.12
N ARG A 140 34.44 16.06 0.04
CA ARG A 140 34.05 17.27 -0.67
C ARG A 140 32.74 17.02 -1.42
N ILE A 141 31.74 17.87 -1.20
CA ILE A 141 30.40 17.69 -1.74
C ILE A 141 30.15 18.67 -2.90
N PHE A 142 29.62 18.15 -4.00
CA PHE A 142 29.08 18.92 -5.11
C PHE A 142 27.60 18.61 -5.29
N ARG A 143 26.75 19.63 -5.44
CA ARG A 143 25.33 19.43 -5.70
C ARG A 143 25.09 19.30 -7.19
N PHE A 144 24.31 18.29 -7.59
CA PHE A 144 23.99 18.03 -8.99
C PHE A 144 23.22 19.20 -9.62
N GLU A 145 22.47 19.93 -8.81
CA GLU A 145 21.71 21.14 -9.18
C GLU A 145 22.60 22.28 -9.67
N ASP A 146 23.86 22.35 -9.21
CA ASP A 146 24.83 23.38 -9.58
C ASP A 146 25.55 23.05 -10.90
N GLY A 147 25.21 21.92 -11.52
CA GLY A 147 25.87 21.39 -12.70
C GLY A 147 27.15 20.60 -12.39
N LEU A 148 27.69 19.94 -13.42
CA LEU A 148 28.89 19.10 -13.28
C LEU A 148 30.21 19.84 -13.53
N ASP A 149 30.15 21.06 -14.04
CA ASP A 149 31.34 21.86 -14.35
C ASP A 149 32.24 22.10 -13.11
N PRO A 150 31.72 22.44 -11.92
CA PRO A 150 32.53 22.55 -10.70
C PRO A 150 33.23 21.24 -10.31
N VAL A 151 32.60 20.08 -10.61
CA VAL A 151 33.18 18.76 -10.37
C VAL A 151 34.34 18.51 -11.31
N PHE A 152 34.19 18.86 -12.59
CA PHE A 152 35.26 18.74 -13.59
C PHE A 152 36.42 19.68 -13.29
N ASP A 153 36.16 20.91 -12.84
CA ASP A 153 37.20 21.85 -12.39
C ASP A 153 37.99 21.30 -11.20
N HIS A 154 37.29 20.68 -10.24
CA HIS A 154 37.96 20.01 -9.13
C HIS A 154 38.84 18.85 -9.60
N ILE A 155 38.34 18.01 -10.52
CA ILE A 155 39.11 16.90 -11.10
C ILE A 155 40.33 17.41 -11.86
N ASP A 156 40.20 18.49 -12.63
CA ASP A 156 41.31 19.12 -13.35
C ASP A 156 42.38 19.62 -12.39
N ALA A 157 41.97 20.22 -11.26
CA ALA A 157 42.90 20.63 -10.21
C ALA A 157 43.62 19.42 -9.56
N LEU A 158 42.92 18.31 -9.32
CA LEU A 158 43.50 17.09 -8.75
C LEU A 158 44.45 16.37 -9.72
N THR A 159 44.21 16.50 -11.02
CA THR A 159 44.96 15.77 -12.07
C THR A 159 45.97 16.65 -12.81
N GLY A 160 46.02 17.95 -12.50
CA GLY A 160 46.99 18.94 -12.98
C GLY A 160 46.91 19.27 -14.47
N THR A 161 45.82 18.90 -15.13
CA THR A 161 45.64 19.12 -16.57
C THR A 161 44.16 19.41 -16.84
N LYS A 162 43.83 20.21 -17.87
CA LYS A 162 42.43 20.45 -18.31
C LYS A 162 42.04 19.63 -19.54
N LEU A 163 40.79 19.16 -19.63
CA LEU A 163 40.22 18.65 -20.89
C LEU A 163 39.25 19.66 -21.49
N PRO A 164 39.14 19.75 -22.83
CA PRO A 164 38.06 20.49 -23.45
C PRO A 164 36.72 19.92 -22.99
N ARG A 165 35.85 20.78 -22.46
CA ARG A 165 34.43 20.48 -22.25
C ARG A 165 33.71 20.50 -23.61
N GLY A 166 34.23 19.77 -24.61
CA GLY A 166 33.54 19.59 -25.89
C GLY A 166 32.23 18.86 -25.66
N ASP A 167 31.26 19.00 -26.58
CA ASP A 167 29.89 18.45 -26.48
C ASP A 167 29.88 17.01 -25.97
N ALA A 168 29.87 16.85 -24.65
CA ALA A 168 29.84 15.55 -24.03
C ALA A 168 28.49 14.94 -24.39
N PRO A 169 28.41 13.64 -24.73
CA PRO A 169 27.16 13.00 -25.19
C PRO A 169 26.04 12.97 -24.14
N HIS A 170 26.27 13.59 -22.97
CA HIS A 170 25.36 13.69 -21.84
C HIS A 170 25.02 15.13 -21.44
N ARG A 171 25.25 16.12 -22.31
CA ARG A 171 24.58 17.42 -22.19
C ARG A 171 23.08 17.13 -22.19
N LEU A 172 22.42 17.40 -21.05
CA LEU A 172 21.02 17.13 -20.72
C LEU A 172 20.20 16.73 -21.95
N LYS A 173 20.08 15.42 -22.24
CA LYS A 173 19.01 14.95 -23.14
C LYS A 173 17.75 15.61 -22.63
N ARG A 174 17.07 16.36 -23.51
CA ARG A 174 15.84 17.15 -23.30
C ARG A 174 15.17 16.76 -21.98
N ARG A 175 15.05 17.72 -21.05
CA ARG A 175 14.31 17.58 -19.78
C ARG A 175 12.93 17.02 -20.17
N ALA A 176 12.76 15.70 -20.07
CA ALA A 176 11.44 15.09 -20.21
C ALA A 176 10.56 15.81 -19.19
N GLU A 177 9.34 16.18 -19.56
CA GLU A 177 8.37 16.75 -18.63
C GLU A 177 8.34 15.84 -17.40
N ARG A 178 8.90 16.34 -16.30
CA ARG A 178 8.95 15.58 -15.06
C ARG A 178 7.56 15.71 -14.48
N GLU A 179 6.96 14.57 -14.18
CA GLU A 179 5.77 14.52 -13.34
C GLU A 179 6.07 15.31 -12.05
N GLU A 180 5.30 16.36 -11.81
CA GLU A 180 5.46 17.20 -10.62
C GLU A 180 5.09 16.36 -9.40
N VAL A 181 6.00 16.31 -8.42
CA VAL A 181 5.77 15.54 -7.19
C VAL A 181 4.85 16.35 -6.28
N PRO A 182 3.65 15.83 -5.93
CA PRO A 182 2.75 16.52 -5.01
C PRO A 182 3.43 16.88 -3.69
N ALA A 183 3.05 18.02 -3.08
CA ALA A 183 3.73 18.57 -1.90
C ALA A 183 3.72 17.62 -0.68
N ASP A 184 2.64 16.87 -0.49
CA ASP A 184 2.50 15.82 0.52
C ASP A 184 3.48 14.66 0.27
N LEU A 185 3.55 14.17 -0.96
CA LEU A 185 4.51 13.13 -1.35
C LEU A 185 5.96 13.63 -1.23
N ARG A 186 6.20 14.90 -1.55
CA ARG A 186 7.50 15.57 -1.38
C ARG A 186 7.93 15.53 0.09
N ALA A 187 7.05 15.91 1.01
CA ALA A 187 7.31 15.87 2.45
C ALA A 187 7.62 14.45 2.95
N VAL A 188 6.92 13.43 2.44
CA VAL A 188 7.20 12.03 2.77
C VAL A 188 8.60 11.61 2.32
N ILE A 189 9.01 12.00 1.10
CA ILE A 189 10.35 11.70 0.60
C ILE A 189 11.41 12.43 1.42
N GLU A 190 11.19 13.71 1.74
CA GLU A 190 12.13 14.49 2.54
C GLU A 190 12.29 13.91 3.95
N ALA A 191 11.21 13.44 4.58
CA ALA A 191 11.27 12.72 5.85
C ALA A 191 11.99 11.37 5.74
N LEU A 192 11.75 10.60 4.67
CA LEU A 192 12.43 9.32 4.42
C LEU A 192 13.94 9.46 4.21
N PHE A 193 14.39 10.63 3.77
CA PHE A 193 15.79 10.96 3.49
C PHE A 193 16.24 12.15 4.33
N ALA A 194 15.77 12.27 5.57
CA ALA A 194 16.02 13.41 6.45
C ALA A 194 17.52 13.62 6.74
N ASP A 195 18.31 12.54 6.81
CA ASP A 195 19.76 12.66 7.02
C ASP A 195 20.43 13.28 5.79
N ASP A 196 19.95 12.99 4.58
CA ASP A 196 20.43 13.64 3.36
C ASP A 196 20.04 15.12 3.32
N MET A 197 18.81 15.44 3.74
CA MET A 197 18.33 16.82 3.80
C MET A 197 19.22 17.67 4.70
N THR A 198 19.60 17.10 5.85
CA THR A 198 20.47 17.75 6.84
C THR A 198 21.93 17.77 6.39
N ALA A 199 22.50 16.61 6.05
CA ALA A 199 23.93 16.46 5.78
C ALA A 199 24.41 17.26 4.56
N PHE A 200 23.54 17.48 3.57
CA PHE A 200 23.89 18.17 2.33
C PHE A 200 23.23 19.55 2.19
N GLY A 201 22.54 20.02 3.23
CA GLY A 201 21.98 21.37 3.31
C GLY A 201 20.82 21.64 2.34
N TYR A 202 19.91 20.66 2.19
CA TYR A 202 18.69 20.78 1.39
C TYR A 202 17.46 21.20 2.21
N GLY A 203 17.56 21.29 3.55
CA GLY A 203 16.47 21.82 4.38
C GLY A 203 16.29 23.33 4.20
N ASP A 204 15.03 23.80 4.28
CA ASP A 204 14.72 25.23 4.22
C ASP A 204 15.42 26.01 5.35
N ALA A 205 15.92 27.19 5.00
CA ALA A 205 16.17 28.25 5.96
C ALA A 205 14.82 28.69 6.55
N VAL A 206 14.32 27.99 7.57
CA VAL A 206 13.15 28.40 8.34
C VAL A 206 13.53 29.60 9.21
N LYS A 207 13.34 30.81 8.67
CA LYS A 207 13.06 31.99 9.49
C LYS A 207 11.62 31.88 9.99
N GLY A 208 11.45 31.75 11.29
CA GLY A 208 10.20 32.05 11.98
C GLY A 208 9.39 30.84 12.42
N ALA A 209 9.84 30.17 13.47
CA ALA A 209 8.97 29.50 14.43
C ALA A 209 9.77 29.36 15.75
N SER A 210 9.93 30.50 16.44
CA SER A 210 10.30 30.52 17.85
C SER A 210 9.03 30.36 18.69
N ASP A 211 9.14 29.54 19.72
CA ASP A 211 8.20 29.33 20.82
C ASP A 211 6.86 28.64 20.53
N ALA A 212 6.82 27.34 20.78
CA ALA A 212 5.69 26.70 21.44
C ALA A 212 6.25 25.78 22.52
N GLY A 213 6.08 26.21 23.76
CA GLY A 213 6.73 25.64 24.93
C GLY A 213 6.36 24.19 25.22
N SER A 214 7.27 23.55 25.95
CA SER A 214 7.01 22.34 26.71
C SER A 214 5.73 22.49 27.53
N ARG A 215 4.69 21.76 27.15
CA ARG A 215 3.66 21.32 28.09
C ARG A 215 3.72 19.80 28.12
N VAL A 216 4.47 19.29 29.08
CA VAL A 216 4.17 17.98 29.67
C VAL A 216 2.83 18.16 30.39
N GLY A 217 1.75 17.92 29.66
CA GLY A 217 0.41 17.74 30.21
C GLY A 217 0.18 16.26 30.43
N SER A 218 0.24 15.81 31.68
CA SER A 218 -0.32 14.53 32.08
C SER A 218 -1.85 14.63 32.01
N SER A 219 -2.45 14.32 30.87
CA SER A 219 -3.87 13.97 30.81
C SER A 219 -3.98 12.47 30.69
N GLY A 220 -4.25 11.79 31.82
CA GLY A 220 -4.72 10.41 31.76
C GLY A 220 -6.00 10.38 30.94
N ALA A 221 -6.01 9.62 29.84
CA ALA A 221 -7.22 9.46 29.05
C ALA A 221 -8.35 8.89 29.91
N ALA A 222 -9.52 9.49 29.80
CA ALA A 222 -10.71 9.06 30.51
C ALA A 222 -11.28 7.83 29.79
N LEU A 223 -11.18 6.66 30.43
CA LEU A 223 -12.04 5.54 30.06
C LEU A 223 -13.49 5.98 30.27
N PRO A 224 -14.45 5.57 29.42
CA PRO A 224 -15.85 5.88 29.64
C PRO A 224 -16.28 5.46 31.04
N CYS A 225 -16.79 6.42 31.82
CA CYS A 225 -17.13 6.23 33.24
C CYS A 225 -18.31 5.26 33.42
N ASP A 226 -19.17 5.15 32.41
CA ASP A 226 -20.23 4.13 32.32
C ASP A 226 -20.04 3.27 31.07
N ILE A 227 -19.45 2.10 31.27
CA ILE A 227 -19.24 1.08 30.24
C ILE A 227 -20.50 0.24 29.96
N SER A 228 -21.64 0.51 30.61
CA SER A 228 -22.93 -0.14 30.38
C SER A 228 -23.85 0.68 29.47
N GLY A 229 -23.69 2.01 29.46
CA GLY A 229 -24.40 2.94 28.58
C GLY A 229 -23.97 2.94 27.10
N PRO A 230 -24.43 3.94 26.33
CA PRO A 230 -24.04 4.17 24.94
C PRO A 230 -22.54 4.47 24.77
N LEU A 231 -21.85 3.60 24.02
CA LEU A 231 -20.48 3.86 23.54
C LEU A 231 -20.44 4.84 22.36
N SER A 232 -19.31 5.51 22.18
CA SER A 232 -19.00 6.39 21.05
C SER A 232 -17.88 5.80 20.19
N PHE A 233 -18.05 5.80 18.86
CA PHE A 233 -17.12 5.21 17.90
C PHE A 233 -16.72 6.17 16.78
N ALA A 234 -15.43 6.21 16.45
CA ALA A 234 -14.95 6.76 15.19
C ALA A 234 -14.44 5.64 14.28
N VAL A 235 -15.09 5.48 13.13
CA VAL A 235 -14.68 4.53 12.10
C VAL A 235 -13.64 5.19 11.20
N GLN A 236 -12.38 4.86 11.43
CA GLN A 236 -11.22 5.39 10.72
C GLN A 236 -11.08 4.70 9.36
N LEU A 237 -11.35 5.46 8.29
CA LEU A 237 -11.35 4.95 6.92
C LEU A 237 -9.97 5.11 6.27
N PRO A 238 -9.57 4.22 5.34
CA PRO A 238 -8.34 4.36 4.56
C PRO A 238 -8.53 5.28 3.33
N VAL A 239 -9.51 6.17 3.41
CA VAL A 239 -9.94 7.07 2.33
C VAL A 239 -9.17 8.38 2.49
N PRO A 240 -8.50 8.93 1.46
CA PRO A 240 -7.61 10.07 1.64
C PRO A 240 -8.27 11.33 2.19
N THR A 241 -9.39 11.75 1.58
CA THR A 241 -10.06 13.01 1.91
C THR A 241 -11.57 12.91 1.70
N PRO A 242 -12.37 13.78 2.34
CA PRO A 242 -13.83 13.79 2.18
C PRO A 242 -14.27 14.04 0.73
N LYS A 243 -13.47 14.81 -0.03
CA LYS A 243 -13.80 15.18 -1.43
C LYS A 243 -13.93 13.96 -2.35
N VAL A 244 -13.18 12.89 -2.08
CA VAL A 244 -13.15 11.69 -2.93
C VAL A 244 -13.88 10.50 -2.31
N GLN A 245 -14.36 10.62 -1.07
CA GLN A 245 -14.81 9.47 -0.28
C GLN A 245 -15.94 8.66 -0.92
N SER A 246 -16.87 9.33 -1.60
CA SER A 246 -18.01 8.67 -2.26
C SER A 246 -17.61 7.71 -3.40
N LEU A 247 -16.35 7.76 -3.85
CA LEU A 247 -15.75 6.89 -4.87
C LEU A 247 -15.12 5.62 -4.29
N TRP A 248 -15.03 5.50 -2.95
CA TRP A 248 -14.36 4.40 -2.27
C TRP A 248 -15.35 3.42 -1.67
N GLY A 249 -15.11 2.12 -1.87
CA GLY A 249 -15.93 1.07 -1.27
C GLY A 249 -15.84 1.08 0.25
N GLU A 250 -14.64 1.37 0.79
CA GLU A 250 -14.41 1.45 2.24
C GLU A 250 -15.21 2.58 2.91
N TYR A 251 -15.54 3.66 2.19
CA TYR A 251 -16.42 4.69 2.71
C TYR A 251 -17.83 4.16 2.91
N HIS A 252 -18.40 3.48 1.91
CA HIS A 252 -19.75 2.90 2.02
C HIS A 252 -19.80 1.78 3.06
N PHE A 253 -18.77 0.94 3.12
CA PHE A 253 -18.62 -0.09 4.16
C PHE A 253 -18.61 0.52 5.58
N GLY A 254 -17.83 1.59 5.79
CA GLY A 254 -17.79 2.29 7.07
C GLY A 254 -19.10 3.01 7.42
N GLN A 255 -19.80 3.57 6.43
CA GLN A 255 -21.11 4.18 6.62
C GLN A 255 -22.15 3.14 7.09
N SER A 256 -22.17 1.96 6.47
CA SER A 256 -23.04 0.85 6.90
C SER A 256 -22.75 0.37 8.31
N LEU A 257 -21.47 0.26 8.69
CA LEU A 257 -21.09 -0.03 10.09
C LEU A 257 -21.57 1.07 11.06
N CYS A 258 -21.40 2.35 10.71
CA CYS A 258 -21.88 3.46 11.53
C CYS A 258 -23.40 3.39 11.73
N ARG A 259 -24.18 3.14 10.67
CA ARG A 259 -25.65 2.99 10.77
C ARG A 259 -26.02 1.83 11.69
N ALA A 260 -25.36 0.68 11.56
CA ALA A 260 -25.60 -0.48 12.43
C ALA A 260 -25.30 -0.18 13.90
N LEU A 261 -24.17 0.49 14.19
CA LEU A 261 -23.85 0.93 15.55
C LEU A 261 -24.90 1.92 16.10
N GLN A 262 -25.36 2.85 15.27
CA GLN A 262 -26.40 3.82 15.62
C GLN A 262 -27.75 3.15 15.91
N ARG A 263 -28.17 2.17 15.10
CA ARG A 263 -29.38 1.36 15.36
C ARG A 263 -29.27 0.58 16.67
N ALA A 264 -28.07 0.12 17.04
CA ALA A 264 -27.79 -0.50 18.32
C ALA A 264 -27.73 0.49 19.51
N GLY A 265 -28.00 1.78 19.30
CA GLY A 265 -28.05 2.81 20.34
C GLY A 265 -26.71 3.47 20.65
N HIS A 266 -25.70 3.30 19.80
CA HIS A 266 -24.37 3.88 19.97
C HIS A 266 -24.19 5.16 19.13
N LYS A 267 -23.20 5.99 19.49
CA LYS A 267 -22.74 7.07 18.60
C LYS A 267 -21.68 6.52 17.67
N ALA A 268 -21.78 6.81 16.37
CA ALA A 268 -20.78 6.41 15.41
C ALA A 268 -20.67 7.43 14.28
N ARG A 269 -19.45 7.68 13.80
CA ARG A 269 -19.15 8.52 12.64
C ARG A 269 -17.95 7.97 11.87
N THR A 270 -17.85 8.28 10.59
CA THR A 270 -16.68 7.94 9.77
C THR A 270 -15.68 9.09 9.73
N GLN A 271 -14.39 8.79 9.65
CA GLN A 271 -13.33 9.78 9.41
C GLN A 271 -12.44 9.34 8.25
N THR A 272 -12.14 10.27 7.34
CA THR A 272 -11.11 10.05 6.32
C THR A 272 -9.72 10.22 6.91
N MET A 273 -8.69 9.83 6.16
CA MET A 273 -7.29 9.95 6.59
C MET A 273 -6.90 11.37 6.96
N ALA A 274 -7.36 12.37 6.19
CA ALA A 274 -7.13 13.78 6.48
C ALA A 274 -7.74 14.25 7.81
N GLU A 275 -8.61 13.44 8.42
CA GLU A 275 -9.36 13.74 9.63
C GLU A 275 -9.01 12.79 10.78
N TRP A 276 -8.02 11.89 10.63
CA TRP A 276 -7.64 10.91 11.66
C TRP A 276 -7.26 11.54 13.00
N ASP A 277 -6.71 12.76 12.98
CA ASP A 277 -6.34 13.49 14.20
C ASP A 277 -7.53 14.21 14.85
N HIS A 278 -8.68 14.31 14.16
CA HIS A 278 -9.85 15.00 14.69
C HIS A 278 -10.54 14.16 15.77
N CYS A 279 -10.92 14.80 16.87
CA CYS A 279 -11.54 14.22 18.05
C CYS A 279 -12.76 15.06 18.46
N GLU A 280 -13.93 14.44 18.58
CA GLU A 280 -15.14 15.08 19.09
C GLU A 280 -15.44 14.68 20.55
N ASP A 281 -14.94 13.53 21.00
CA ASP A 281 -15.19 12.95 22.32
C ASP A 281 -13.93 12.21 22.81
N ASP A 282 -13.45 12.57 24.00
CA ASP A 282 -12.22 12.01 24.59
C ASP A 282 -12.33 10.52 24.96
N ALA A 283 -13.57 10.00 25.10
CA ALA A 283 -13.85 8.59 25.41
C ALA A 283 -14.23 7.73 24.19
N GLU A 284 -14.07 8.26 22.97
CA GLU A 284 -14.46 7.59 21.73
C GLU A 284 -13.49 6.46 21.35
N ILE A 285 -14.05 5.33 20.91
CA ILE A 285 -13.34 4.11 20.51
C ILE A 285 -13.05 4.19 19.01
N ASP A 286 -11.80 3.97 18.62
CA ASP A 286 -11.39 3.93 17.22
C ASP A 286 -11.64 2.55 16.63
N ILE A 287 -12.40 2.48 15.52
CA ILE A 287 -12.51 1.29 14.67
C ILE A 287 -11.77 1.57 13.38
N VAL A 288 -10.60 0.97 13.21
CA VAL A 288 -9.75 1.17 12.04
C VAL A 288 -10.11 0.18 10.95
N LEU A 289 -10.77 0.64 9.88
CA LEU A 289 -10.92 -0.13 8.65
C LEU A 289 -9.58 -0.12 7.91
N ARG A 290 -8.75 -1.13 8.17
CA ARG A 290 -7.35 -1.08 7.76
C ARG A 290 -7.18 -1.30 6.25
N GLY A 291 -6.86 -0.22 5.53
CA GLY A 291 -6.55 -0.20 4.09
C GLY A 291 -5.05 -0.35 3.78
N LYS A 292 -4.44 0.59 3.03
CA LYS A 292 -2.98 0.56 2.70
C LYS A 292 -2.10 1.30 3.72
N GLN A 293 -2.59 2.40 4.28
CA GLN A 293 -1.84 3.25 5.19
C GLN A 293 -1.96 2.78 6.64
N PRO A 294 -0.87 2.77 7.42
CA PRO A 294 -0.93 2.43 8.83
C PRO A 294 -1.66 3.52 9.60
N TYR A 295 -2.49 3.10 10.55
CA TYR A 295 -3.03 3.99 11.56
C TYR A 295 -2.16 3.90 12.81
N GLN A 296 -1.96 5.01 13.52
CA GLN A 296 -1.22 5.02 14.77
C GLN A 296 -2.24 5.12 15.92
N PRO A 297 -2.39 4.08 16.75
CA PRO A 297 -3.27 4.14 17.92
C PRO A 297 -2.96 5.35 18.79
N ARG A 298 -4.01 6.07 19.19
CA ARG A 298 -3.88 7.28 20.00
C ARG A 298 -3.66 6.90 21.46
N PRO A 299 -2.69 7.53 22.17
CA PRO A 299 -2.46 7.22 23.58
C PRO A 299 -3.73 7.35 24.42
N GLY A 300 -4.09 6.26 25.11
CA GLY A 300 -5.23 6.23 26.03
C GLY A 300 -6.62 6.11 25.38
N ARG A 301 -6.70 6.00 24.05
CA ARG A 301 -7.96 5.67 23.35
C ARG A 301 -7.94 4.22 22.91
N MET A 302 -9.06 3.54 23.15
CA MET A 302 -9.22 2.16 22.69
C MET A 302 -9.24 2.12 21.16
N THR A 303 -8.41 1.27 20.58
CA THR A 303 -8.26 1.09 19.14
C THR A 303 -8.53 -0.35 18.74
N LEU A 304 -9.57 -0.55 17.94
CA LEU A 304 -9.98 -1.84 17.38
C LEU A 304 -9.69 -1.82 15.87
N TYR A 305 -8.92 -2.78 15.38
CA TYR A 305 -8.70 -2.95 13.95
C TYR A 305 -9.76 -3.85 13.33
N TRP A 306 -10.20 -3.55 12.11
CA TRP A 306 -10.89 -4.48 11.24
C TRP A 306 -10.15 -4.60 9.91
N LEU A 307 -9.45 -5.71 9.74
CA LEU A 307 -8.58 -6.00 8.60
C LEU A 307 -9.39 -6.68 7.49
N LEU A 308 -9.86 -5.87 6.55
CA LEU A 308 -10.68 -6.30 5.41
C LEU A 308 -9.86 -6.95 4.28
N TYR A 309 -8.55 -6.65 4.23
CA TYR A 309 -7.57 -7.29 3.36
C TYR A 309 -6.15 -7.00 3.87
N ALA A 310 -5.17 -7.83 3.50
CA ALA A 310 -3.76 -7.59 3.78
C ALA A 310 -2.93 -7.86 2.53
N LYS A 311 -2.02 -6.95 2.15
CA LYS A 311 -1.04 -7.23 1.07
C LYS A 311 0.12 -8.09 1.56
N ASN A 312 0.61 -7.80 2.77
CA ASN A 312 1.70 -8.51 3.41
C ASN A 312 1.43 -8.63 4.92
N PRO A 313 1.09 -9.82 5.44
CA PRO A 313 0.83 -10.02 6.87
C PRO A 313 2.05 -9.75 7.75
N ALA A 314 3.27 -9.96 7.23
CA ALA A 314 4.49 -9.80 8.01
C ALA A 314 4.74 -8.35 8.44
N SER A 315 4.20 -7.36 7.73
CA SER A 315 4.35 -5.94 8.08
C SER A 315 3.29 -5.43 9.06
N LEU A 316 2.30 -6.25 9.43
CA LEU A 316 1.19 -5.84 10.31
C LEU A 316 1.47 -6.09 11.79
N GLY A 317 2.52 -6.84 12.14
CA GLY A 317 2.75 -7.31 13.51
C GLY A 317 2.85 -6.20 14.55
N SER A 318 3.69 -5.19 14.33
CA SER A 318 3.87 -4.08 15.27
C SER A 318 2.63 -3.18 15.35
N GLU A 319 1.99 -2.90 14.21
CA GLU A 319 0.76 -2.10 14.12
C GLU A 319 -0.38 -2.77 14.90
N LEU A 320 -0.64 -4.05 14.63
CA LEU A 320 -1.70 -4.81 15.31
C LEU A 320 -1.36 -5.08 16.78
N ALA A 321 -0.09 -5.17 17.16
CA ALA A 321 0.32 -5.30 18.56
C ALA A 321 0.00 -4.03 19.37
N ALA A 322 0.07 -2.84 18.74
CA ALA A 322 -0.24 -1.56 19.37
C ALA A 322 -1.75 -1.32 19.56
N ALA A 323 -2.61 -2.02 18.83
CA ALA A 323 -4.06 -1.91 18.94
C ALA A 323 -4.65 -2.82 20.01
N ASP A 324 -5.74 -2.41 20.68
CA ASP A 324 -6.39 -3.20 21.74
C ASP A 324 -6.90 -4.56 21.26
N HIS A 325 -7.42 -4.61 20.03
CA HIS A 325 -7.82 -5.85 19.39
C HIS A 325 -7.83 -5.72 17.86
N ALA A 326 -7.61 -6.83 17.16
CA ALA A 326 -7.67 -6.90 15.71
C ALA A 326 -8.67 -7.96 15.24
N PHE A 327 -9.72 -7.50 14.58
CA PHE A 327 -10.65 -8.31 13.83
C PHE A 327 -10.10 -8.62 12.45
N ILE A 328 -9.97 -9.90 12.10
CA ILE A 328 -9.37 -10.36 10.85
C ILE A 328 -10.45 -11.01 9.99
N ALA A 329 -10.60 -10.60 8.74
CA ALA A 329 -11.71 -11.06 7.90
C ALA A 329 -11.48 -12.38 7.14
N GLY A 330 -10.39 -13.09 7.45
CA GLY A 330 -10.05 -14.38 6.84
C GLY A 330 -9.37 -15.32 7.83
N LYS A 331 -9.83 -16.58 7.92
CA LYS A 331 -9.27 -17.56 8.87
C LYS A 331 -7.81 -17.90 8.60
N PRO A 332 -7.36 -18.13 7.34
CA PRO A 332 -5.94 -18.40 7.10
C PRO A 332 -5.05 -17.20 7.48
N LEU A 333 -5.51 -15.97 7.22
CA LEU A 333 -4.81 -14.78 7.66
C LEU A 333 -4.71 -14.68 9.18
N LEU A 334 -5.83 -14.95 9.88
CA LEU A 334 -5.86 -14.96 11.34
C LEU A 334 -4.84 -15.95 11.90
N ASP A 335 -4.78 -17.16 11.35
CA ASP A 335 -3.86 -18.21 11.80
C ASP A 335 -2.38 -17.85 11.58
N VAL A 336 -2.10 -17.04 10.56
CA VAL A 336 -0.75 -16.48 10.34
C VAL A 336 -0.45 -15.40 11.38
N LEU A 337 -1.35 -14.45 11.59
CA LEU A 337 -1.13 -13.29 12.47
C LEU A 337 -1.09 -13.67 13.95
N GLN A 338 -1.90 -14.67 14.36
CA GLN A 338 -1.91 -15.16 15.75
C GLN A 338 -0.57 -15.75 16.20
N LYS A 339 0.29 -16.19 15.28
CA LYS A 339 1.64 -16.67 15.61
C LYS A 339 2.58 -15.55 16.06
N SER A 340 2.28 -14.31 15.67
CA SER A 340 3.11 -13.13 15.95
C SER A 340 2.47 -12.15 16.93
N LEU A 341 1.20 -12.35 17.28
CA LEU A 341 0.45 -11.48 18.18
C LEU A 341 0.25 -12.15 19.55
N PRO A 342 0.16 -11.38 20.64
CA PRO A 342 -0.18 -11.94 21.94
C PRO A 342 -1.55 -12.65 21.92
N PRO A 343 -1.75 -13.71 22.73
CA PRO A 343 -3.03 -14.41 22.83
C PRO A 343 -4.20 -13.45 23.11
N GLY A 344 -5.35 -13.68 22.47
CA GLY A 344 -6.54 -12.84 22.66
C GLY A 344 -6.54 -11.51 21.91
N ARG A 345 -5.43 -11.12 21.25
CA ARG A 345 -5.33 -9.85 20.51
C ARG A 345 -5.95 -9.86 19.11
N ALA A 346 -6.32 -11.02 18.59
CA ALA A 346 -6.97 -11.11 17.29
C ALA A 346 -8.07 -12.17 17.26
N SER A 347 -9.16 -11.88 16.56
CA SER A 347 -10.29 -12.80 16.33
C SER A 347 -10.83 -12.69 14.91
N LEU A 348 -11.59 -13.70 14.47
CA LEU A 348 -12.22 -13.72 13.16
C LEU A 348 -13.42 -12.78 13.15
N LEU A 349 -13.50 -11.89 12.17
CA LEU A 349 -14.70 -11.09 11.88
C LEU A 349 -14.82 -10.90 10.37
N LEU A 350 -15.66 -11.70 9.76
CA LEU A 350 -15.91 -11.69 8.32
C LEU A 350 -16.48 -10.35 7.86
N HIS A 351 -16.36 -10.06 6.57
CA HIS A 351 -17.12 -9.00 5.90
C HIS A 351 -18.64 -9.16 6.14
N ALA A 352 -19.40 -8.12 5.78
CA ALA A 352 -20.81 -8.03 6.07
C ALA A 352 -21.54 -7.15 5.04
N PHE A 353 -22.85 -7.26 5.02
CA PHE A 353 -23.71 -6.45 4.16
C PHE A 353 -24.68 -5.61 4.98
N ASP A 354 -25.19 -4.53 4.37
CA ASP A 354 -26.20 -3.67 4.97
C ASP A 354 -27.59 -4.15 4.54
N THR A 355 -28.43 -4.50 5.51
CA THR A 355 -29.76 -5.08 5.28
C THR A 355 -30.73 -4.13 4.61
N GLU A 356 -30.49 -2.81 4.73
CA GLU A 356 -31.26 -1.75 4.06
C GLU A 356 -30.79 -1.51 2.62
N GLU A 357 -29.50 -1.66 2.34
CA GLU A 357 -28.92 -1.47 0.99
C GLU A 357 -29.01 -2.74 0.12
N MET A 358 -29.06 -3.92 0.76
CA MET A 358 -29.24 -5.23 0.13
C MET A 358 -30.59 -5.83 0.54
N PRO A 359 -31.72 -5.32 0.01
CA PRO A 359 -33.03 -5.88 0.29
C PRO A 359 -33.16 -7.29 -0.30
N LEU A 360 -33.90 -8.16 0.39
CA LEU A 360 -34.15 -9.51 -0.06
C LEU A 360 -35.20 -9.43 -1.19
N PRO A 361 -34.87 -9.82 -2.43
CA PRO A 361 -35.83 -9.78 -3.51
C PRO A 361 -36.95 -10.79 -3.30
N ALA A 362 -38.08 -10.58 -3.99
CA ALA A 362 -39.13 -11.59 -4.07
C ALA A 362 -38.55 -12.90 -4.68
N PRO A 363 -38.97 -14.09 -4.20
CA PRO A 363 -38.45 -15.36 -4.71
C PRO A 363 -38.57 -15.53 -6.23
N ASP A 364 -39.64 -14.97 -6.82
CA ASP A 364 -39.98 -15.04 -8.24
C ASP A 364 -39.49 -13.82 -9.05
N GLN A 365 -38.71 -12.93 -8.44
CA GLN A 365 -38.19 -11.74 -9.11
C GLN A 365 -37.39 -12.15 -10.37
N PRO A 366 -37.72 -11.57 -11.55
CA PRO A 366 -36.96 -11.82 -12.78
C PRO A 366 -35.50 -11.41 -12.63
N ARG A 367 -34.60 -12.25 -13.17
CA ARG A 367 -33.15 -12.06 -13.12
C ARG A 367 -32.56 -12.16 -14.51
N SER A 368 -31.52 -11.38 -14.80
CA SER A 368 -30.88 -11.38 -16.12
C SER A 368 -29.40 -11.02 -16.08
N GLY A 369 -28.60 -11.79 -16.79
CA GLY A 369 -27.21 -11.47 -17.09
C GLY A 369 -26.22 -11.69 -15.95
N ALA A 370 -24.95 -11.76 -16.34
CA ALA A 370 -23.81 -11.93 -15.45
C ALA A 370 -23.27 -10.55 -15.05
N VAL A 371 -23.39 -10.20 -13.77
CA VAL A 371 -23.10 -8.86 -13.27
C VAL A 371 -21.73 -8.80 -12.61
N PHE A 372 -20.92 -7.81 -12.97
CA PHE A 372 -19.71 -7.46 -12.24
C PHE A 372 -19.69 -5.97 -11.91
N VAL A 373 -19.52 -5.63 -10.63
CA VAL A 373 -19.38 -4.25 -10.15
C VAL A 373 -17.98 -4.04 -9.58
N GLY A 374 -17.18 -3.20 -10.23
CA GLY A 374 -15.85 -2.84 -9.76
C GLY A 374 -14.97 -2.17 -10.82
N HIS A 375 -13.84 -1.62 -10.36
CA HIS A 375 -12.81 -1.01 -11.21
C HIS A 375 -12.19 -2.06 -12.15
N SER A 376 -11.95 -1.75 -13.43
CA SER A 376 -11.37 -2.72 -14.39
C SER A 376 -9.95 -3.18 -14.02
N ARG A 377 -9.18 -2.32 -13.36
CA ARG A 377 -7.77 -2.52 -12.97
C ARG A 377 -6.87 -2.71 -14.20
N GLY A 378 -7.09 -1.89 -15.23
CA GLY A 378 -6.47 -2.11 -16.53
C GLY A 378 -6.87 -3.46 -17.13
N PHE A 379 -8.09 -3.91 -16.81
CA PHE A 379 -8.68 -5.22 -17.13
C PHE A 379 -7.97 -6.44 -16.52
N LYS A 380 -7.24 -6.29 -15.42
CA LYS A 380 -6.74 -7.46 -14.67
C LYS A 380 -7.85 -8.07 -13.81
N ARG A 381 -8.84 -8.66 -14.49
CA ARG A 381 -10.03 -9.26 -13.89
C ARG A 381 -10.29 -10.66 -14.48
N PRO A 382 -9.68 -11.71 -13.90
CA PRO A 382 -9.78 -13.07 -14.44
C PRO A 382 -11.22 -13.54 -14.63
N ILE A 383 -12.10 -13.25 -13.67
CA ILE A 383 -13.51 -13.68 -13.75
C ILE A 383 -14.26 -13.04 -14.92
N VAL A 384 -13.93 -11.79 -15.25
CA VAL A 384 -14.55 -11.07 -16.37
C VAL A 384 -13.97 -11.56 -17.69
N ALA A 385 -12.66 -11.86 -17.74
CA ALA A 385 -12.05 -12.48 -18.92
C ALA A 385 -12.70 -13.85 -19.23
N GLN A 386 -12.92 -14.68 -18.21
CA GLN A 386 -13.62 -15.97 -18.36
C GLN A 386 -15.06 -15.79 -18.84
N ALA A 387 -15.78 -14.79 -18.33
CA ALA A 387 -17.14 -14.48 -18.80
C ALA A 387 -17.18 -14.04 -20.27
N LEU A 388 -16.20 -13.26 -20.74
CA LEU A 388 -16.11 -12.86 -22.15
C LEU A 388 -15.85 -14.04 -23.11
N GLU A 389 -15.25 -15.12 -22.62
CA GLU A 389 -15.03 -16.36 -23.38
C GLU A 389 -16.25 -17.31 -23.33
N SER A 390 -17.36 -16.88 -22.72
CA SER A 390 -18.60 -17.64 -22.58
C SER A 390 -19.77 -16.98 -23.33
N ASP A 391 -20.95 -17.61 -23.27
CA ASP A 391 -22.21 -17.05 -23.77
C ASP A 391 -22.95 -16.18 -22.75
N ALA A 392 -22.30 -15.82 -21.64
CA ALA A 392 -22.92 -15.00 -20.59
C ALA A 392 -23.24 -13.58 -21.07
N GLU A 393 -24.45 -13.10 -20.77
CA GLU A 393 -24.85 -11.71 -21.01
C GLU A 393 -24.20 -10.81 -19.95
N LEU A 394 -22.94 -10.43 -20.20
CA LEU A 394 -22.13 -9.68 -19.26
C LEU A 394 -22.59 -8.23 -19.10
N LYS A 395 -22.71 -7.76 -17.85
CA LYS A 395 -23.05 -6.38 -17.48
C LYS A 395 -22.03 -5.84 -16.48
N LEU A 396 -21.33 -4.78 -16.86
CA LEU A 396 -20.24 -4.20 -16.07
C LEU A 396 -20.59 -2.81 -15.54
N TRP A 397 -20.40 -2.59 -14.24
CA TRP A 397 -20.41 -1.26 -13.63
C TRP A 397 -19.06 -0.94 -13.00
N GLY A 398 -18.62 0.30 -13.16
CA GLY A 398 -17.44 0.84 -12.50
C GLY A 398 -16.47 1.52 -13.47
N PRO A 399 -15.40 2.11 -12.95
CA PRO A 399 -14.45 2.89 -13.75
C PRO A 399 -13.45 2.00 -14.50
N GLY A 400 -12.95 2.52 -15.63
CA GLY A 400 -11.79 1.98 -16.35
C GLY A 400 -12.11 0.88 -17.35
N TRP A 401 -13.37 0.55 -17.61
CA TRP A 401 -13.75 -0.45 -18.62
C TRP A 401 -13.74 0.10 -20.04
N GLN A 402 -13.94 1.41 -20.20
CA GLN A 402 -14.13 2.06 -21.50
C GLN A 402 -12.94 1.89 -22.48
N ASP A 403 -11.74 1.67 -21.95
CA ASP A 403 -10.49 1.49 -22.71
C ASP A 403 -10.08 0.00 -22.82
N THR A 404 -11.01 -0.93 -22.59
CA THR A 404 -10.74 -2.37 -22.52
C THR A 404 -11.58 -3.14 -23.54
N PRO A 405 -11.23 -4.39 -23.89
CA PRO A 405 -12.09 -5.24 -24.73
C PRO A 405 -13.51 -5.45 -24.18
N ALA A 406 -13.72 -5.19 -22.88
CA ALA A 406 -15.02 -5.32 -22.24
C ALA A 406 -15.86 -4.03 -22.25
N ALA A 407 -15.37 -2.95 -22.89
CA ALA A 407 -16.11 -1.69 -23.02
C ALA A 407 -17.55 -1.87 -23.54
N PRO A 408 -17.85 -2.76 -24.52
CA PRO A 408 -19.22 -2.96 -25.00
C PRO A 408 -20.21 -3.45 -23.93
N TYR A 409 -19.71 -4.04 -22.84
CA TYR A 409 -20.54 -4.60 -21.76
C TYR A 409 -20.71 -3.62 -20.59
N GLN A 410 -20.04 -2.46 -20.64
CA GLN A 410 -20.13 -1.44 -19.61
C GLN A 410 -21.49 -0.74 -19.64
N GLN A 411 -22.21 -0.84 -18.52
CA GLN A 411 -23.49 -0.18 -18.30
C GLN A 411 -23.29 1.26 -17.83
N ALA A 412 -22.36 1.48 -16.88
CA ALA A 412 -22.00 2.81 -16.41
C ALA A 412 -20.59 2.84 -15.77
N ALA A 413 -19.95 4.01 -15.78
CA ALA A 413 -18.68 4.24 -15.10
C ALA A 413 -18.79 4.25 -13.57
N ARG A 414 -20.01 4.36 -13.03
CA ARG A 414 -20.31 4.35 -11.60
C ARG A 414 -21.70 3.77 -11.37
N LEU A 415 -21.86 3.04 -10.27
CA LEU A 415 -23.14 2.60 -9.72
C LEU A 415 -23.33 3.27 -8.36
N PRO A 416 -24.41 4.02 -8.12
CA PRO A 416 -24.75 4.52 -6.79
C PRO A 416 -24.93 3.36 -5.80
N SER A 417 -24.50 3.53 -4.54
CA SER A 417 -24.58 2.47 -3.52
C SER A 417 -26.02 2.00 -3.31
N THR A 418 -26.98 2.93 -3.35
CA THR A 418 -28.42 2.67 -3.19
C THR A 418 -29.04 1.85 -4.31
N GLU A 419 -28.38 1.73 -5.45
CA GLU A 419 -28.84 0.91 -6.60
C GLU A 419 -28.18 -0.48 -6.61
N LEU A 420 -27.15 -0.70 -5.78
CA LEU A 420 -26.37 -1.94 -5.80
C LEU A 420 -27.22 -3.17 -5.46
N GLY A 421 -28.08 -3.07 -4.44
CA GLY A 421 -28.99 -4.16 -4.07
C GLY A 421 -29.97 -4.53 -5.18
N ALA A 422 -30.51 -3.54 -5.90
CA ALA A 422 -31.38 -3.79 -7.04
C ALA A 422 -30.64 -4.47 -8.20
N VAL A 423 -29.42 -4.02 -8.50
CA VAL A 423 -28.56 -4.63 -9.53
C VAL A 423 -28.21 -6.08 -9.18
N TYR A 424 -27.86 -6.38 -7.93
CA TYR A 424 -27.58 -7.75 -7.50
C TYR A 424 -28.82 -8.62 -7.40
N GLY A 425 -29.94 -8.11 -6.88
CA GLY A 425 -31.21 -8.84 -6.82
C GLY A 425 -31.80 -9.16 -8.19
N GLY A 426 -31.49 -8.35 -9.22
CA GLY A 426 -31.85 -8.58 -10.61
C GLY A 426 -30.83 -9.37 -11.42
N ALA A 427 -29.70 -9.78 -10.83
CA ALA A 427 -28.67 -10.53 -11.53
C ALA A 427 -29.01 -12.02 -11.61
N GLU A 428 -28.78 -12.63 -12.77
CA GLU A 428 -28.83 -14.09 -12.93
C GLU A 428 -27.64 -14.73 -12.20
N VAL A 429 -26.49 -14.08 -12.28
CA VAL A 429 -25.29 -14.42 -11.50
C VAL A 429 -24.49 -13.16 -11.20
N VAL A 430 -23.91 -13.09 -10.00
CA VAL A 430 -22.92 -12.06 -9.66
C VAL A 430 -21.53 -12.66 -9.77
N LEU A 431 -20.66 -11.98 -10.50
CA LEU A 431 -19.27 -12.37 -10.71
C LEU A 431 -18.38 -11.71 -9.67
N ASN A 432 -17.49 -12.50 -9.09
CA ASN A 432 -16.52 -12.02 -8.12
C ASN A 432 -15.09 -12.42 -8.49
N ASP A 433 -14.17 -11.49 -8.29
CA ASP A 433 -12.76 -11.84 -8.16
C ASP A 433 -12.11 -11.12 -6.98
N HIS A 434 -11.03 -11.72 -6.53
CA HIS A 434 -10.29 -11.27 -5.37
C HIS A 434 -9.01 -10.54 -5.79
N LEU A 435 -8.48 -9.70 -4.89
CA LEU A 435 -7.06 -9.35 -4.97
C LEU A 435 -6.24 -10.62 -4.72
N VAL A 436 -5.06 -10.72 -5.34
CA VAL A 436 -4.16 -11.88 -5.15
C VAL A 436 -3.93 -12.20 -3.67
N SER A 437 -3.74 -11.17 -2.84
CA SER A 437 -3.51 -11.39 -1.41
C SER A 437 -4.76 -11.87 -0.67
N MET A 438 -5.95 -11.44 -1.06
CA MET A 438 -7.20 -11.98 -0.51
C MET A 438 -7.37 -13.46 -0.88
N ARG A 439 -7.02 -13.86 -2.11
CA ARG A 439 -7.02 -15.27 -2.53
C ARG A 439 -6.09 -16.12 -1.67
N VAL A 440 -4.85 -15.66 -1.53
CA VAL A 440 -3.78 -16.40 -0.82
C VAL A 440 -4.08 -16.52 0.67
N TYR A 441 -4.59 -15.44 1.29
CA TYR A 441 -4.85 -15.41 2.73
C TYR A 441 -6.30 -15.75 3.10
N GLY A 442 -7.10 -16.21 2.14
CA GLY A 442 -8.47 -16.66 2.38
C GLY A 442 -9.34 -15.58 2.99
N ILE A 443 -9.43 -14.43 2.33
CA ILE A 443 -10.29 -13.32 2.76
C ILE A 443 -11.41 -13.16 1.74
N PRO A 444 -12.65 -13.57 2.06
CA PRO A 444 -13.77 -13.44 1.14
C PRO A 444 -14.05 -11.96 0.84
N ASN A 445 -14.30 -11.62 -0.42
CA ASN A 445 -14.65 -10.26 -0.84
C ASN A 445 -16.05 -9.85 -0.36
N ASN A 446 -16.26 -8.59 0.02
CA ASN A 446 -17.57 -8.07 0.42
C ASN A 446 -18.67 -8.36 -0.62
N ARG A 447 -18.31 -8.32 -1.91
CA ARG A 447 -19.23 -8.61 -3.03
C ARG A 447 -19.93 -9.96 -2.88
N ILE A 448 -19.26 -10.95 -2.29
CA ILE A 448 -19.88 -12.26 -2.04
C ILE A 448 -21.04 -12.11 -1.04
N PHE A 449 -20.84 -11.36 0.05
CA PHE A 449 -21.87 -11.14 1.05
C PHE A 449 -23.03 -10.32 0.50
N ASP A 450 -22.74 -9.24 -0.22
CA ASP A 450 -23.76 -8.39 -0.84
C ASP A 450 -24.62 -9.18 -1.85
N ALA A 451 -23.98 -10.00 -2.69
CA ALA A 451 -24.68 -10.82 -3.69
C ALA A 451 -25.55 -11.90 -3.05
N LEU A 452 -25.01 -12.64 -2.07
CA LEU A 452 -25.75 -13.70 -1.39
C LEU A 452 -26.91 -13.13 -0.56
N ALA A 453 -26.77 -11.95 0.04
CA ALA A 453 -27.85 -11.25 0.72
C ALA A 453 -29.03 -10.88 -0.21
N CYS A 454 -28.74 -10.68 -1.49
CA CYS A 454 -29.74 -10.50 -2.55
C CYS A 454 -30.21 -11.84 -3.17
N ALA A 455 -29.91 -12.97 -2.53
CA ALA A 455 -30.18 -14.31 -3.02
C ALA A 455 -29.62 -14.58 -4.44
N ALA A 456 -28.55 -13.87 -4.85
CA ALA A 456 -27.91 -14.05 -6.15
C ALA A 456 -26.92 -15.21 -6.13
N PRO A 457 -26.95 -16.10 -7.16
CA PRO A 457 -25.85 -17.03 -7.39
C PRO A 457 -24.54 -16.27 -7.55
N VAL A 458 -23.44 -16.84 -7.07
CA VAL A 458 -22.11 -16.24 -7.18
C VAL A 458 -21.17 -17.20 -7.88
N ILE A 459 -20.50 -16.72 -8.93
CA ILE A 459 -19.29 -17.35 -9.47
C ILE A 459 -18.09 -16.49 -9.07
N SER A 460 -17.14 -17.10 -8.36
CA SER A 460 -15.92 -16.45 -7.89
C SER A 460 -14.68 -17.14 -8.44
N ASP A 461 -13.59 -16.38 -8.58
CA ASP A 461 -12.26 -16.99 -8.69
C ASP A 461 -11.94 -17.86 -7.46
N ASP A 462 -11.08 -18.86 -7.65
CA ASP A 462 -10.66 -19.76 -6.57
C ASP A 462 -9.85 -19.04 -5.49
N ILE A 463 -10.13 -19.40 -4.23
CA ILE A 463 -9.63 -18.75 -3.01
C ILE A 463 -9.25 -19.82 -1.97
N ALA A 464 -8.21 -19.56 -1.18
CA ALA A 464 -7.68 -20.51 -0.21
C ALA A 464 -8.69 -20.92 0.87
N TRP A 465 -9.66 -20.07 1.19
CA TRP A 465 -10.67 -20.34 2.20
C TRP A 465 -11.93 -19.49 2.02
N LEU A 466 -13.08 -20.13 2.25
CA LEU A 466 -14.38 -19.53 2.49
C LEU A 466 -14.97 -20.19 3.76
N PRO A 467 -15.75 -19.46 4.56
CA PRO A 467 -16.62 -20.06 5.59
C PRO A 467 -17.51 -21.16 5.00
N ASP A 468 -17.76 -22.25 5.72
CA ASP A 468 -18.46 -23.44 5.18
C ASP A 468 -19.88 -23.13 4.70
N ASP A 469 -20.59 -22.30 5.44
CA ASP A 469 -21.91 -21.77 5.11
C ASP A 469 -21.88 -20.96 3.80
N ILE A 470 -20.93 -20.04 3.66
CA ILE A 470 -20.74 -19.24 2.44
C ILE A 470 -20.28 -20.11 1.26
N ALA A 471 -19.37 -21.06 1.51
CA ALA A 471 -18.77 -21.91 0.48
C ALA A 471 -19.82 -22.78 -0.23
N ALA A 472 -20.88 -23.19 0.47
CA ALA A 472 -21.98 -23.96 -0.09
C ALA A 472 -22.79 -23.20 -1.17
N HIS A 473 -22.69 -21.87 -1.19
CA HIS A 473 -23.45 -21.00 -2.10
C HIS A 473 -22.59 -20.27 -3.14
N VAL A 474 -21.30 -20.63 -3.27
CA VAL A 474 -20.37 -19.97 -4.20
C VAL A 474 -19.71 -20.99 -5.12
N HIS A 475 -19.91 -20.83 -6.43
CA HIS A 475 -19.18 -21.59 -7.44
C HIS A 475 -17.77 -21.00 -7.59
N ARG A 476 -16.73 -21.79 -7.27
CA ARG A 476 -15.33 -21.39 -7.44
C ARG A 476 -14.78 -21.93 -8.74
N VAL A 477 -14.16 -21.06 -9.53
CA VAL A 477 -13.64 -21.39 -10.85
C VAL A 477 -12.20 -20.90 -11.04
N ARG A 478 -11.45 -21.60 -11.89
CA ARG A 478 -10.04 -21.34 -12.17
C ARG A 478 -9.81 -20.83 -13.59
N ASP A 479 -10.68 -21.22 -14.52
CA ASP A 479 -10.58 -20.92 -15.94
C ASP A 479 -11.96 -20.79 -16.61
N ALA A 480 -11.95 -20.53 -17.93
CA ALA A 480 -13.16 -20.31 -18.71
C ALA A 480 -14.00 -21.58 -18.93
N GLU A 481 -13.42 -22.78 -18.78
CA GLU A 481 -14.17 -24.03 -18.88
C GLU A 481 -15.00 -24.25 -17.62
N GLU A 482 -14.38 -24.11 -16.45
CA GLU A 482 -15.08 -24.17 -15.17
C GLU A 482 -16.12 -23.05 -15.04
N PHE A 483 -15.82 -21.85 -15.55
CA PHE A 483 -16.81 -20.78 -15.63
C PHE A 483 -18.03 -21.18 -16.45
N ARG A 484 -17.84 -21.72 -17.66
CA ARG A 484 -18.95 -22.15 -18.54
C ARG A 484 -19.79 -23.24 -17.89
N ALA A 485 -19.15 -24.20 -17.21
CA ALA A 485 -19.85 -25.24 -16.46
C ALA A 485 -20.69 -24.65 -15.32
N ALA A 486 -20.09 -23.81 -14.46
CA ALA A 486 -20.79 -23.17 -13.35
C ALA A 486 -21.95 -22.27 -13.83
N TYR A 487 -21.76 -21.53 -14.92
CA TYR A 487 -22.80 -20.70 -15.50
C TYR A 487 -23.95 -21.54 -16.06
N ALA A 488 -23.66 -22.65 -16.74
CA ALA A 488 -24.68 -23.58 -17.23
C ALA A 488 -25.46 -24.23 -16.07
N ASP A 489 -24.78 -24.64 -14.99
CA ASP A 489 -25.40 -25.21 -13.80
C ASP A 489 -26.36 -24.22 -13.13
N ILE A 490 -25.96 -22.95 -12.99
CA ILE A 490 -26.80 -21.88 -12.43
C ILE A 490 -28.06 -21.68 -13.28
N ARG A 491 -27.95 -21.65 -14.61
CA ARG A 491 -29.11 -21.53 -15.51
C ARG A 491 -30.05 -22.73 -15.45
N ALA A 492 -29.51 -23.90 -15.15
CA ALA A 492 -30.26 -25.14 -15.01
C ALA A 492 -30.73 -25.42 -13.57
N GLU A 493 -30.53 -24.49 -12.63
CA GLU A 493 -30.85 -24.70 -11.22
C GLU A 493 -32.30 -25.13 -11.01
N PRO A 494 -32.55 -26.23 -10.29
CA PRO A 494 -33.88 -26.60 -9.83
C PRO A 494 -34.45 -25.56 -8.86
N GLU A 495 -35.78 -25.50 -8.78
CA GLU A 495 -36.49 -24.62 -7.84
C GLU A 495 -36.04 -24.80 -6.39
N ALA A 496 -35.84 -26.05 -5.94
CA ALA A 496 -35.36 -26.35 -4.59
C ALA A 496 -34.01 -25.70 -4.26
N ILE A 497 -33.10 -25.57 -5.24
CA ILE A 497 -31.80 -24.90 -5.03
C ILE A 497 -32.00 -23.38 -4.91
N ARG A 498 -32.90 -22.79 -5.71
CA ARG A 498 -33.27 -21.37 -5.60
C ARG A 498 -33.91 -21.06 -4.26
N GLU A 499 -34.82 -21.91 -3.78
CA GLU A 499 -35.45 -21.80 -2.46
C GLU A 499 -34.41 -21.88 -1.33
N THR A 500 -33.48 -22.83 -1.42
CA THR A 500 -32.39 -22.97 -0.44
C THR A 500 -31.51 -21.72 -0.40
N ARG A 501 -31.15 -21.15 -1.56
CA ARG A 501 -30.39 -19.91 -1.63
C ARG A 501 -31.17 -18.72 -1.07
N HIS A 502 -32.47 -18.64 -1.34
CA HIS A 502 -33.33 -17.57 -0.81
C HIS A 502 -33.46 -17.66 0.72
N ALA A 503 -33.66 -18.86 1.26
CA ALA A 503 -33.68 -19.11 2.70
C ALA A 503 -32.35 -18.73 3.36
N PHE A 504 -31.21 -19.08 2.74
CA PHE A 504 -29.90 -18.67 3.23
C PHE A 504 -29.73 -17.14 3.22
N ALA A 505 -30.18 -16.45 2.16
CA ALA A 505 -30.15 -14.99 2.11
C ALA A 505 -30.98 -14.33 3.22
N ALA A 506 -32.11 -14.95 3.61
CA ALA A 506 -32.90 -14.52 4.75
C ALA A 506 -32.17 -14.73 6.08
N GLU A 507 -31.55 -15.90 6.29
CA GLU A 507 -30.74 -16.22 7.47
C GLU A 507 -29.54 -15.28 7.63
N MET A 508 -28.87 -14.95 6.51
CA MET A 508 -27.70 -14.07 6.48
C MET A 508 -27.95 -12.70 7.13
N ARG A 509 -29.21 -12.24 7.19
CA ARG A 509 -29.59 -10.97 7.85
C ARG A 509 -29.26 -10.98 9.34
N ASP A 510 -29.29 -12.15 9.97
CA ASP A 510 -29.03 -12.32 11.40
C ASP A 510 -27.59 -12.78 11.68
N THR A 511 -26.88 -13.34 10.69
CA THR A 511 -25.56 -13.97 10.87
C THR A 511 -24.39 -13.24 10.19
N HIS A 512 -24.66 -12.46 9.13
CA HIS A 512 -23.63 -11.74 8.35
C HIS A 512 -23.96 -10.27 8.03
N SER A 513 -24.97 -9.68 8.67
CA SER A 513 -25.26 -8.25 8.53
C SER A 513 -24.28 -7.37 9.30
N PHE A 514 -24.21 -6.08 8.95
CA PHE A 514 -23.49 -5.11 9.76
C PHE A 514 -24.05 -4.98 11.18
N ASP A 515 -25.35 -5.18 11.39
CA ASP A 515 -25.96 -5.22 12.73
C ASP A 515 -25.35 -6.35 13.58
N HIS A 516 -25.18 -7.54 12.99
CA HIS A 516 -24.50 -8.64 13.65
C HIS A 516 -23.03 -8.30 13.95
N ARG A 517 -22.28 -7.73 12.98
CA ARG A 517 -20.87 -7.34 13.21
C ARG A 517 -20.73 -6.24 14.26
N ALA A 518 -21.64 -5.26 14.26
CA ALA A 518 -21.68 -4.20 15.27
C ALA A 518 -21.87 -4.78 16.67
N ALA A 519 -22.79 -5.75 16.85
CA ALA A 519 -22.97 -6.44 18.12
C ALA A 519 -21.70 -7.18 18.59
N GLN A 520 -21.00 -7.86 17.67
CA GLN A 520 -19.73 -8.53 17.97
C GLN A 520 -18.64 -7.52 18.40
N ILE A 521 -18.52 -6.40 17.68
CA ILE A 521 -17.56 -5.32 17.98
C ILE A 521 -17.86 -4.70 19.35
N VAL A 522 -19.12 -4.33 19.62
CA VAL A 522 -19.55 -3.75 20.89
C VAL A 522 -19.28 -4.70 22.05
N THR A 523 -19.60 -5.98 21.89
CA THR A 523 -19.34 -7.00 22.93
C THR A 523 -17.84 -7.08 23.25
N LYS A 524 -16.99 -7.12 22.22
CA LYS A 524 -15.53 -7.15 22.41
C LYS A 524 -15.03 -5.85 23.06
N ALA A 525 -15.51 -4.69 22.62
CA ALA A 525 -15.14 -3.40 23.18
C ALA A 525 -15.46 -3.31 24.67
N ARG A 526 -16.69 -3.71 25.07
CA ARG A 526 -17.10 -3.72 26.48
C ARG A 526 -16.23 -4.66 27.32
N ALA A 527 -15.90 -5.84 26.83
CA ALA A 527 -15.02 -6.77 27.53
C ALA A 527 -13.62 -6.17 27.77
N LEU A 528 -13.03 -5.53 26.75
CA LEU A 528 -11.72 -4.87 26.87
C LEU A 528 -11.77 -3.67 27.83
N LEU A 529 -12.87 -2.90 27.82
CA LEU A 529 -13.06 -1.79 28.75
C LEU A 529 -13.17 -2.29 30.20
N GLN A 530 -13.87 -3.40 30.44
CA GLN A 530 -13.97 -4.03 31.76
C GLN A 530 -12.59 -4.48 32.26
N GLU A 531 -11.81 -5.15 31.42
CA GLU A 531 -10.44 -5.56 31.75
C GLU A 531 -9.54 -4.36 32.08
N ALA A 532 -9.64 -3.27 31.31
CA ALA A 532 -8.86 -2.05 31.53
C ALA A 532 -9.24 -1.30 32.81
N LEU A 533 -10.50 -1.39 33.25
CA LEU A 533 -10.97 -0.82 34.51
C LEU A 533 -10.49 -1.67 35.70
N ALA A 534 -10.60 -3.00 35.61
CA ALA A 534 -10.17 -3.92 36.66
C ALA A 534 -8.65 -3.89 36.89
N GLY A 535 -7.85 -3.61 35.86
CA GLY A 535 -6.39 -3.47 35.99
C GLY A 535 -5.91 -2.14 36.58
N LYS A 536 -6.82 -1.20 36.87
CA LYS A 536 -6.53 0.10 37.52
C LYS A 536 -6.88 0.12 39.02
N GLU A 537 -7.60 -0.89 39.51
CA GLU A 537 -7.82 -1.16 40.95
C GLU A 537 -6.65 -1.96 41.53
#